data_AF-A0A7V9UWU0-F1
#
_entry.id   AF-A0A7V9UWU0-F1
#
_cell.length_a   1.000
_cell.length_b   1.000
_cell.length_c   1.000
_cell.angle_alpha   90.00
_cell.angle_beta   90.00
_cell.angle_gamma   90.00
#
_symmetry.space_group_name_H-M   'P 1'
#
loop_
_entity.id
_entity.type
_entity.pdbx_description
1 polymer ?
#
loop_
_entity_poly.entity_id
_entity_poly.type
_entity_poly.pdbx_seq_one_letter_code
_entity_poly.pdbx_strand_id
1 'polypeptide(L)'
;MIKCDLIIHGASQLVTCASNGKPKRSVEMQNIGLIENGAVAVKNGVIIAVDHSNEILREYEAENIIDAKGRTVAPGFVECHTHIVYAGNRLNEFELKIKGADYLEILANGGGIISTVRQTRKASLAELVEQSAKRLDKMLALGVTTCEIKTGYGLDTVTELRMLEAIFELDKSHPVDVVPTFLPAHAVPPEFKGNTDKYVDLICREMLVKAIGLFKIYKINFDETRPENVENKTGVTFGFYDISESDWSSILQKNPFFVDVFCEKNAFDLEQSRRVLETAKKLGF
;
A
#
# COMPACT_ATOMS: atom_id res chain seq x y z
N MET A 1 -35.32 -11.28 13.74
CA MET A 1 -34.02 -11.39 13.06
C MET A 1 -33.41 -10.01 12.95
N ILE A 2 -32.08 -9.91 13.10
CA ILE A 2 -31.31 -8.68 12.97
C ILE A 2 -31.13 -8.39 11.48
N LYS A 3 -31.46 -7.18 11.04
CA LYS A 3 -31.34 -6.77 9.64
C LYS A 3 -29.90 -6.41 9.27
N CYS A 4 -29.42 -6.98 8.16
CA CYS A 4 -28.13 -6.70 7.55
C CYS A 4 -28.24 -6.62 6.00
N ASP A 5 -27.15 -6.29 5.31
CA ASP A 5 -27.18 -6.02 3.87
C ASP A 5 -26.86 -7.27 3.05
N LEU A 6 -25.97 -8.11 3.58
CA LEU A 6 -25.46 -9.32 2.93
C LEU A 6 -25.28 -10.45 3.94
N ILE A 7 -25.71 -11.66 3.56
CA ILE A 7 -25.31 -12.91 4.20
C ILE A 7 -24.58 -13.78 3.16
N ILE A 8 -23.41 -14.32 3.52
CA ILE A 8 -22.77 -15.41 2.78
C ILE A 8 -22.84 -16.65 3.65
N HIS A 9 -23.48 -17.72 3.18
CA HIS A 9 -23.71 -18.95 3.96
C HIS A 9 -23.34 -20.20 3.17
N GLY A 10 -23.41 -21.37 3.81
CA GLY A 10 -23.14 -22.65 3.15
C GLY A 10 -21.68 -22.84 2.79
N ALA A 11 -20.76 -22.14 3.44
CA ALA A 11 -19.33 -22.37 3.27
C ALA A 11 -18.98 -23.69 3.95
N SER A 12 -18.32 -24.63 3.26
CA SER A 12 -17.84 -25.85 3.93
C SER A 12 -16.83 -25.49 5.02
N GLN A 13 -16.03 -24.46 4.73
CA GLN A 13 -15.02 -23.90 5.61
C GLN A 13 -15.11 -22.37 5.55
N LEU A 14 -15.42 -21.74 6.67
CA LEU A 14 -15.21 -20.31 6.88
C LEU A 14 -13.92 -20.12 7.68
N VAL A 15 -12.96 -19.40 7.11
CA VAL A 15 -11.71 -19.05 7.79
C VAL A 15 -11.83 -17.60 8.26
N THR A 16 -11.62 -17.36 9.55
CA THR A 16 -11.74 -16.00 10.12
C THR A 16 -10.39 -15.29 10.23
N CYS A 17 -9.30 -16.05 10.37
CA CYS A 17 -7.98 -15.54 10.74
C CYS A 17 -7.97 -14.70 12.04
N ALA A 18 -9.04 -14.71 12.84
CA ALA A 18 -9.24 -13.79 13.95
C ALA A 18 -8.12 -13.88 15.00
N SER A 19 -7.65 -12.74 15.49
CA SER A 19 -6.65 -12.64 16.56
C SER A 19 -7.15 -11.72 17.68
N ASN A 20 -6.47 -11.73 18.84
CA ASN A 20 -6.79 -10.87 19.98
C ASN A 20 -6.26 -9.43 19.79
N GLY A 21 -6.42 -8.87 18.59
CA GLY A 21 -5.93 -7.53 18.23
C GLY A 21 -4.41 -7.43 18.07
N LYS A 22 -3.70 -8.57 17.93
CA LYS A 22 -2.25 -8.63 17.74
C LYS A 22 -1.87 -9.58 16.61
N PRO A 23 -0.70 -9.42 15.96
CA PRO A 23 -0.21 -10.40 14.99
C PRO A 23 -0.05 -11.77 15.65
N LYS A 24 -0.61 -12.81 15.03
CA LYS A 24 -0.38 -14.20 15.44
C LYS A 24 1.09 -14.55 15.24
N ARG A 25 1.71 -15.21 16.21
CA ARG A 25 3.12 -15.65 16.14
C ARG A 25 3.27 -17.11 16.53
N SER A 26 4.28 -17.77 15.94
CA SER A 26 4.67 -19.13 16.29
C SER A 26 3.47 -20.10 16.24
N VAL A 27 3.17 -20.79 17.34
CA VAL A 27 2.07 -21.77 17.42
C VAL A 27 0.68 -21.16 17.14
N GLU A 28 0.48 -19.86 17.40
CA GLU A 28 -0.79 -19.19 17.12
C GLU A 28 -1.10 -19.14 15.62
N MET A 29 -0.08 -19.16 14.75
CA MET A 29 -0.25 -19.17 13.29
C MET A 29 -0.91 -20.45 12.78
N GLN A 30 -0.92 -21.52 13.57
CA GLN A 30 -1.62 -22.77 13.24
C GLN A 30 -3.14 -22.63 13.42
N ASN A 31 -3.59 -21.69 14.26
CA ASN A 31 -5.01 -21.45 14.46
C ASN A 31 -5.52 -20.45 13.43
N ILE A 32 -6.13 -20.94 12.36
CA ILE A 32 -6.75 -20.09 11.31
C ILE A 32 -8.16 -19.63 11.68
N GLY A 33 -8.72 -20.06 12.81
CA GLY A 33 -10.09 -19.75 13.23
C GLY A 33 -11.12 -20.32 12.25
N LEU A 34 -11.04 -21.63 12.01
CA LEU A 34 -11.90 -22.38 11.11
C LEU A 34 -13.29 -22.62 11.73
N ILE A 35 -14.34 -22.35 10.97
CA ILE A 35 -15.74 -22.68 11.29
C ILE A 35 -16.26 -23.57 10.16
N GLU A 36 -16.63 -24.81 10.49
CA GLU A 36 -17.27 -25.73 9.54
C GLU A 36 -18.72 -25.34 9.30
N ASN A 37 -19.20 -25.49 8.07
CA ASN A 37 -20.54 -25.02 7.67
C ASN A 37 -20.75 -23.54 8.02
N GLY A 38 -19.73 -22.69 7.85
CA GLY A 38 -19.74 -21.31 8.33
C GLY A 38 -20.52 -20.33 7.45
N ALA A 39 -20.85 -19.18 8.03
CA ALA A 39 -21.51 -18.06 7.40
C ALA A 39 -21.06 -16.72 8.02
N VAL A 40 -21.22 -15.65 7.25
CA VAL A 40 -20.95 -14.27 7.69
C VAL A 40 -22.15 -13.38 7.39
N ALA A 41 -22.44 -12.44 8.29
CA ALA A 41 -23.41 -11.37 8.09
C ALA A 41 -22.71 -10.01 8.04
N VAL A 42 -23.07 -9.19 7.05
CA VAL A 42 -22.40 -7.91 6.75
C VAL A 42 -23.43 -6.79 6.73
N LYS A 43 -23.10 -5.68 7.40
CA LYS A 43 -23.89 -4.45 7.42
C LYS A 43 -23.00 -3.23 7.31
N ASN A 44 -23.36 -2.28 6.45
CA ASN A 44 -22.63 -1.07 6.11
C ASN A 44 -21.15 -1.36 5.78
N GLY A 45 -20.90 -2.41 5.00
CA GLY A 45 -19.54 -2.84 4.62
C GLY A 45 -18.72 -3.49 5.74
N VAL A 46 -19.29 -3.71 6.92
CA VAL A 46 -18.61 -4.31 8.08
C VAL A 46 -19.22 -5.66 8.41
N ILE A 47 -18.38 -6.65 8.75
CA ILE A 47 -18.83 -7.93 9.28
C ILE A 47 -19.39 -7.72 10.69
N ILE A 48 -20.67 -8.01 10.89
CA ILE A 48 -21.34 -7.88 12.19
C ILE A 48 -21.49 -9.21 12.94
N ALA A 49 -21.38 -10.34 12.25
CA ALA A 49 -21.40 -11.67 12.84
C ALA A 49 -20.73 -12.71 11.95
N VAL A 50 -20.12 -13.71 12.59
CA VAL A 50 -19.59 -14.93 11.96
C VAL A 50 -19.98 -16.11 12.85
N ASP A 51 -20.55 -17.17 12.26
CA ASP A 51 -20.94 -18.38 12.99
C ASP A 51 -21.23 -19.52 11.98
N HIS A 52 -21.74 -20.65 12.45
CA HIS A 52 -22.34 -21.68 11.61
C HIS A 52 -23.55 -21.12 10.83
N SER A 53 -23.77 -21.64 9.63
CA SER A 53 -24.78 -21.18 8.68
C SER A 53 -26.19 -21.21 9.27
N ASN A 54 -26.52 -22.25 10.03
CA ASN A 54 -27.84 -22.38 10.64
C ASN A 54 -28.08 -21.30 11.72
N GLU A 55 -27.04 -20.91 12.46
CA GLU A 55 -27.15 -19.88 13.49
C GLU A 55 -27.32 -18.50 12.84
N ILE A 56 -26.49 -18.17 11.83
CA ILE A 56 -26.61 -16.90 11.09
C ILE A 56 -27.97 -16.78 10.40
N LEU A 57 -28.44 -17.83 9.72
CA LEU A 57 -29.74 -17.81 9.02
C LEU A 57 -30.95 -17.79 9.97
N ARG A 58 -30.79 -18.18 11.23
CA ARG A 58 -31.84 -18.07 12.27
C ARG A 58 -31.92 -16.67 12.85
N GLU A 59 -30.77 -16.03 13.04
CA GLU A 59 -30.67 -14.77 13.78
C GLU A 59 -30.68 -13.54 12.91
N TYR A 60 -30.19 -13.62 11.67
CA TYR A 60 -30.01 -12.51 10.75
C TYR A 60 -30.87 -12.67 9.49
N GLU A 61 -31.25 -11.53 8.92
CA GLU A 61 -32.00 -11.45 7.67
C GLU A 61 -31.38 -10.37 6.78
N ALA A 62 -31.07 -10.72 5.54
CA ALA A 62 -30.43 -9.83 4.57
C ALA A 62 -31.24 -9.74 3.27
N GLU A 63 -31.11 -8.61 2.59
CA GLU A 63 -31.64 -8.43 1.23
C GLU A 63 -30.84 -9.26 0.23
N ASN A 64 -29.52 -9.34 0.40
CA ASN A 64 -28.64 -10.12 -0.45
C ASN A 64 -28.17 -11.39 0.28
N ILE A 65 -28.42 -12.55 -0.30
CA ILE A 65 -28.00 -13.84 0.26
C ILE A 65 -27.20 -14.59 -0.79
N ILE A 66 -25.97 -14.98 -0.45
CA ILE A 66 -25.07 -15.74 -1.30
C ILE A 66 -24.84 -17.11 -0.66
N ASP A 67 -25.22 -18.17 -1.39
CA ASP A 67 -24.84 -19.54 -1.07
C ASP A 67 -23.45 -19.83 -1.63
N ALA A 68 -22.48 -20.10 -0.75
CA ALA A 68 -21.11 -20.46 -1.10
C ALA A 68 -21.01 -21.85 -1.77
N LYS A 69 -22.08 -22.66 -1.70
CA LYS A 69 -22.19 -24.00 -2.30
C LYS A 69 -21.07 -24.94 -1.86
N GLY A 70 -20.76 -24.94 -0.57
CA GLY A 70 -19.71 -25.77 0.02
C GLY A 70 -18.29 -25.34 -0.34
N ARG A 71 -18.07 -24.13 -0.88
CA ARG A 71 -16.72 -23.57 -1.06
C ARG A 71 -16.16 -23.01 0.25
N THR A 72 -14.88 -22.69 0.23
CA THR A 72 -14.22 -21.96 1.31
C THR A 72 -14.54 -20.47 1.19
N VAL A 73 -14.84 -19.84 2.33
CA VAL A 73 -14.91 -18.38 2.48
C VAL A 73 -13.73 -17.97 3.38
N ALA A 74 -12.96 -16.99 2.94
CA ALA A 74 -11.80 -16.48 3.65
C ALA A 74 -11.74 -14.94 3.54
N PRO A 75 -10.99 -14.24 4.40
CA PRO A 75 -10.75 -12.83 4.24
C PRO A 75 -10.03 -12.57 2.91
N GLY A 76 -10.23 -11.38 2.34
CA GLY A 76 -9.42 -10.93 1.22
C GLY A 76 -7.93 -10.91 1.59
N PHE A 77 -7.07 -11.24 0.64
CA PHE A 77 -5.64 -11.31 0.89
C PHE A 77 -5.04 -9.91 1.03
N VAL A 78 -4.03 -9.83 1.88
CA VAL A 78 -3.23 -8.62 2.10
C VAL A 78 -1.87 -8.85 1.47
N GLU A 79 -1.56 -8.08 0.44
CA GLU A 79 -0.21 -8.01 -0.12
C GLU A 79 0.53 -6.87 0.59
N CYS A 80 1.47 -7.21 1.47
CA CYS A 80 2.09 -6.26 2.39
C CYS A 80 3.43 -5.69 1.90
N HIS A 81 3.89 -6.07 0.70
CA HIS A 81 5.13 -5.53 0.16
C HIS A 81 5.11 -5.49 -1.37
N THR A 82 4.89 -4.31 -1.97
CA THR A 82 5.00 -4.17 -3.43
C THR A 82 5.74 -2.94 -3.90
N HIS A 83 6.27 -3.03 -5.12
CA HIS A 83 6.82 -1.92 -5.89
C HIS A 83 6.10 -1.84 -7.23
N ILE A 84 4.76 -1.85 -7.23
CA ILE A 84 3.99 -1.92 -8.49
C ILE A 84 3.91 -0.60 -9.26
N VAL A 85 4.31 0.51 -8.65
CA VAL A 85 4.43 1.82 -9.32
C VAL A 85 5.80 1.93 -9.94
N TYR A 86 5.86 1.69 -11.25
CA TYR A 86 7.03 1.87 -12.11
C TYR A 86 6.61 1.87 -13.57
N ALA A 87 7.47 2.44 -14.40
CA ALA A 87 7.32 2.39 -15.85
C ALA A 87 8.30 1.42 -16.51
N GLY A 88 7.88 0.86 -17.64
CA GLY A 88 8.70 -0.02 -18.46
C GLY A 88 8.74 -1.46 -17.96
N ASN A 89 9.75 -2.21 -18.40
CA ASN A 89 9.99 -3.59 -17.97
C ASN A 89 11.49 -3.93 -18.02
N ARG A 90 11.83 -5.11 -17.54
CA ARG A 90 13.21 -5.64 -17.53
C ARG A 90 13.34 -6.95 -18.32
N LEU A 91 12.50 -7.15 -19.35
CA LEU A 91 12.52 -8.37 -20.17
C LEU A 91 13.86 -8.56 -20.88
N ASN A 92 14.45 -7.49 -21.41
CA ASN A 92 15.78 -7.56 -22.05
C ASN A 92 16.87 -8.05 -21.09
N GLU A 93 16.81 -7.66 -19.82
CA GLU A 93 17.75 -8.15 -18.81
C GLU A 93 17.52 -9.62 -18.48
N PHE A 94 16.26 -10.05 -18.44
CA PHE A 94 15.89 -11.45 -18.26
C PHE A 94 16.42 -12.31 -19.41
N GLU A 95 16.31 -11.85 -20.66
CA GLU A 95 16.87 -12.54 -21.83
C GLU A 95 18.41 -12.64 -21.77
N LEU A 96 19.10 -11.58 -21.34
CA LEU A 96 20.56 -11.61 -21.15
C LEU A 96 20.98 -12.58 -20.05
N LYS A 97 20.23 -12.66 -18.94
CA LYS A 97 20.48 -13.65 -17.88
C LYS A 97 20.34 -15.08 -18.38
N ILE A 98 19.32 -15.38 -19.19
CA ILE A 98 19.16 -16.72 -19.79
C ILE A 98 20.35 -17.08 -20.68
N LYS A 99 20.95 -16.10 -21.36
CA LYS A 99 22.14 -16.27 -22.20
C LYS A 99 23.46 -16.36 -21.41
N GLY A 100 23.40 -16.31 -20.08
CA GLY A 100 24.57 -16.49 -19.20
C GLY A 100 25.35 -15.21 -18.89
N ALA A 101 24.81 -14.02 -19.17
CA ALA A 101 25.46 -12.76 -18.82
C ALA A 101 25.60 -12.62 -17.29
N ASP A 102 26.76 -12.15 -16.83
CA ASP A 102 26.98 -11.90 -15.40
C ASP A 102 26.15 -10.70 -14.93
N TYR A 103 25.70 -10.73 -13.67
CA TYR A 103 24.94 -9.65 -13.06
C TYR A 103 25.69 -8.32 -13.12
N LEU A 104 27.02 -8.35 -12.98
CA LEU A 104 27.87 -7.17 -13.10
C LEU A 104 27.91 -6.62 -14.53
N GLU A 105 27.86 -7.46 -15.57
CA GLU A 105 27.76 -7.03 -16.97
C GLU A 105 26.41 -6.37 -17.26
N ILE A 106 25.32 -6.89 -16.68
CA ILE A 106 23.99 -6.30 -16.79
C ILE A 106 23.95 -4.91 -16.14
N LEU A 107 24.55 -4.77 -14.95
CA LEU A 107 24.70 -3.48 -14.27
C LEU A 107 25.57 -2.50 -15.06
N ALA A 108 26.70 -2.97 -15.61
CA ALA A 108 27.62 -2.16 -16.42
C ALA A 108 26.96 -1.62 -17.70
N ASN A 109 26.04 -2.39 -18.29
CA ASN A 109 25.22 -1.95 -19.43
C ASN A 109 24.00 -1.09 -19.05
N GLY A 110 23.94 -0.62 -17.79
CA GLY A 110 22.85 0.22 -17.30
C GLY A 110 21.53 -0.53 -17.12
N GLY A 111 21.58 -1.84 -16.88
CA GLY A 111 20.47 -2.65 -16.39
C GLY A 111 20.24 -2.47 -14.88
N GLY A 112 19.55 -3.41 -14.25
CA GLY A 112 19.29 -3.33 -12.81
C GLY A 112 18.19 -2.34 -12.44
N ILE A 113 18.14 -1.99 -11.16
CA ILE A 113 17.22 -0.97 -10.64
C ILE A 113 17.32 0.35 -11.41
N ILE A 114 18.53 0.76 -11.83
CA ILE A 114 18.76 2.01 -12.55
C ILE A 114 18.03 2.04 -13.89
N SER A 115 17.85 0.90 -14.55
CA SER A 115 17.05 0.81 -15.77
C SER A 115 15.58 1.17 -15.53
N THR A 116 15.00 0.65 -14.45
CA THR A 116 13.64 1.00 -14.03
C THR A 116 13.56 2.46 -13.59
N VAL A 117 14.57 2.97 -12.88
CA VAL A 117 14.62 4.38 -12.44
C VAL A 117 14.58 5.32 -13.65
N ARG A 118 15.39 5.09 -14.68
CA ARG A 118 15.38 5.92 -15.89
C ARG A 118 14.02 5.92 -16.60
N GLN A 119 13.35 4.76 -16.68
CA GLN A 119 12.04 4.65 -17.32
C GLN A 119 10.97 5.36 -16.48
N THR A 120 11.00 5.18 -15.15
CA THR A 120 10.05 5.80 -14.21
C THR A 120 10.22 7.32 -14.15
N ARG A 121 11.46 7.84 -14.16
CA ARG A 121 11.73 9.29 -14.25
C ARG A 121 11.13 9.94 -15.49
N LYS A 122 11.11 9.22 -16.63
CA LYS A 122 10.56 9.70 -17.91
C LYS A 122 9.04 9.62 -18.01
N ALA A 123 8.42 8.73 -17.23
CA ALA A 123 6.98 8.50 -17.30
C ALA A 123 6.19 9.64 -16.65
N SER A 124 5.08 9.99 -17.28
CA SER A 124 4.08 10.88 -16.71
C SER A 124 3.31 10.21 -15.56
N LEU A 125 2.63 11.01 -14.74
CA LEU A 125 1.73 10.52 -13.70
C LEU A 125 0.66 9.57 -14.27
N ALA A 126 0.03 9.95 -15.38
CA ALA A 126 -1.01 9.16 -16.03
C ALA A 126 -0.49 7.78 -16.49
N GLU A 127 0.70 7.72 -17.06
CA GLU A 127 1.32 6.43 -17.46
C GLU A 127 1.63 5.54 -16.26
N LEU A 128 2.08 6.11 -15.15
CA LEU A 128 2.32 5.35 -13.91
C LEU A 128 1.02 4.77 -13.36
N VAL A 129 -0.04 5.58 -13.27
CA VAL A 129 -1.36 5.13 -12.80
C VAL A 129 -1.91 4.03 -13.71
N GLU A 130 -1.92 4.23 -15.04
CA GLU A 130 -2.48 3.27 -15.98
C GLU A 130 -1.76 1.91 -15.93
N GLN A 131 -0.42 1.92 -15.88
CA GLN A 131 0.36 0.68 -15.83
C GLN A 131 0.20 -0.04 -14.50
N SER A 132 0.11 0.70 -13.40
CA SER A 132 -0.03 0.13 -12.06
C SER A 132 -1.44 -0.40 -11.78
N ALA A 133 -2.49 0.27 -12.29
CA ALA A 133 -3.86 -0.22 -12.19
C ALA A 133 -4.00 -1.62 -12.80
N LYS A 134 -3.41 -1.86 -13.99
CA LYS A 134 -3.39 -3.19 -14.62
C LYS A 134 -2.68 -4.26 -13.79
N ARG A 135 -1.76 -3.88 -12.91
CA ARG A 135 -1.08 -4.80 -11.97
C ARG A 135 -1.97 -5.07 -10.77
N LEU A 136 -2.65 -4.05 -10.23
CA LEU A 136 -3.66 -4.20 -9.18
C LEU A 136 -4.85 -5.05 -9.62
N ASP A 137 -5.36 -4.89 -10.84
CA ASP A 137 -6.42 -5.73 -11.39
C ASP A 137 -6.07 -7.22 -11.33
N LYS A 138 -4.82 -7.56 -11.65
CA LYS A 138 -4.32 -8.94 -11.58
C LYS A 138 -4.23 -9.44 -10.14
N MET A 139 -3.81 -8.58 -9.21
CA MET A 139 -3.76 -8.92 -7.78
C MET A 139 -5.18 -9.14 -7.23
N LEU A 140 -6.13 -8.28 -7.59
CA LEU A 140 -7.54 -8.38 -7.20
C LEU A 140 -8.18 -9.66 -7.73
N ALA A 141 -7.92 -10.02 -8.99
CA ALA A 141 -8.38 -11.27 -9.59
C ALA A 141 -7.84 -12.52 -8.86
N LEU A 142 -6.73 -12.38 -8.11
CA LEU A 142 -6.14 -13.43 -7.27
C LEU A 142 -6.59 -13.35 -5.79
N GLY A 143 -7.52 -12.44 -5.46
CA GLY A 143 -8.12 -12.30 -4.14
C GLY A 143 -7.48 -11.26 -3.23
N VAL A 144 -6.53 -10.45 -3.73
CA VAL A 144 -5.95 -9.34 -2.95
C VAL A 144 -6.98 -8.21 -2.84
N THR A 145 -7.32 -7.81 -1.61
CA THR A 145 -8.23 -6.68 -1.34
C THR A 145 -7.51 -5.51 -0.67
N THR A 146 -6.31 -5.73 -0.14
CA THR A 146 -5.47 -4.67 0.45
C THR A 146 -4.04 -4.84 -0.04
N CYS A 147 -3.42 -3.76 -0.49
CA CYS A 147 -2.09 -3.78 -1.08
C CYS A 147 -1.25 -2.61 -0.55
N GLU A 148 -0.08 -2.93 -0.01
CA GLU A 148 0.96 -1.94 0.28
C GLU A 148 1.72 -1.61 -1.00
N ILE A 149 1.92 -0.32 -1.27
CA ILE A 149 2.62 0.16 -2.46
C ILE A 149 3.74 1.12 -2.07
N LYS A 150 4.96 0.79 -2.50
CA LYS A 150 6.17 1.59 -2.28
C LYS A 150 6.50 2.48 -3.47
N THR A 151 7.14 3.61 -3.18
CA THR A 151 7.86 4.42 -4.18
C THR A 151 9.24 3.79 -4.48
N GLY A 152 10.33 4.57 -4.62
CA GLY A 152 11.69 4.04 -4.68
C GLY A 152 12.26 3.73 -6.06
N TYR A 153 11.52 4.01 -7.14
CA TYR A 153 12.07 4.01 -8.49
C TYR A 153 12.23 5.43 -9.06
N GLY A 154 12.13 6.47 -8.23
CA GLY A 154 12.46 7.84 -8.61
C GLY A 154 13.90 8.18 -8.25
N LEU A 155 14.27 7.93 -6.99
CA LEU A 155 15.55 8.30 -6.39
C LEU A 155 15.93 9.79 -6.57
N ASP A 156 14.93 10.63 -6.79
CA ASP A 156 15.00 12.09 -6.85
C ASP A 156 13.66 12.64 -6.35
N THR A 157 13.66 13.88 -5.85
CA THR A 157 12.46 14.45 -5.23
C THR A 157 11.27 14.47 -6.18
N VAL A 158 11.47 14.86 -7.43
CA VAL A 158 10.37 15.12 -8.37
C VAL A 158 9.66 13.81 -8.73
N THR A 159 10.44 12.75 -8.95
CA THR A 159 9.91 11.47 -9.37
C THR A 159 9.36 10.68 -8.19
N GLU A 160 9.99 10.72 -7.02
CA GLU A 160 9.45 10.09 -5.81
C GLU A 160 8.09 10.68 -5.42
N LEU A 161 7.92 12.00 -5.51
CA LEU A 161 6.61 12.64 -5.27
C LEU A 161 5.58 12.28 -6.34
N ARG A 162 5.96 12.21 -7.62
CA ARG A 162 5.06 11.77 -8.70
C ARG A 162 4.61 10.33 -8.53
N MET A 163 5.49 9.44 -8.07
CA MET A 163 5.12 8.08 -7.73
C MET A 163 4.14 8.06 -6.56
N LEU A 164 4.36 8.89 -5.53
CA LEU A 164 3.45 9.01 -4.39
C LEU A 164 2.07 9.54 -4.82
N GLU A 165 2.01 10.52 -5.72
CA GLU A 165 0.76 10.98 -6.34
C GLU A 165 0.05 9.85 -7.10
N ALA A 166 0.79 9.01 -7.83
CA ALA A 166 0.22 7.85 -8.51
C ALA A 166 -0.38 6.85 -7.51
N ILE A 167 0.28 6.60 -6.39
CA ILE A 167 -0.23 5.73 -5.31
C ILE A 167 -1.55 6.29 -4.76
N PHE A 168 -1.63 7.60 -4.54
CA PHE A 168 -2.84 8.26 -4.05
C PHE A 168 -3.99 8.25 -5.06
N GLU A 169 -3.71 8.35 -6.35
CA GLU A 169 -4.72 8.21 -7.39
C GLU A 169 -5.26 6.78 -7.46
N LEU A 170 -4.39 5.78 -7.28
CA LEU A 170 -4.80 4.37 -7.22
C LEU A 170 -5.67 4.07 -5.98
N ASP A 171 -5.31 4.61 -4.81
CA ASP A 171 -6.10 4.48 -3.56
C ASP A 171 -7.52 5.06 -3.73
N LYS A 172 -7.68 6.12 -4.52
CA LYS A 172 -8.98 6.74 -4.81
C LYS A 172 -9.81 6.00 -5.86
N SER A 173 -9.16 5.46 -6.89
CA SER A 173 -9.83 5.00 -8.11
C SER A 173 -9.97 3.49 -8.21
N HIS A 174 -9.20 2.72 -7.43
CA HIS A 174 -9.19 1.26 -7.49
C HIS A 174 -9.94 0.64 -6.29
N PRO A 175 -10.67 -0.48 -6.46
CA PRO A 175 -11.36 -1.17 -5.36
C PRO A 175 -10.44 -1.90 -4.36
N VAL A 176 -9.13 -1.84 -4.51
CA VAL A 176 -8.17 -2.45 -3.57
C VAL A 176 -7.74 -1.35 -2.63
N ASP A 177 -7.84 -1.59 -1.33
CA ASP A 177 -7.36 -0.64 -0.32
C ASP A 177 -5.84 -0.48 -0.46
N VAL A 178 -5.35 0.74 -0.63
CA VAL A 178 -3.92 1.00 -0.83
C VAL A 178 -3.29 1.57 0.44
N VAL A 179 -2.18 0.97 0.86
CA VAL A 179 -1.35 1.47 1.95
C VAL A 179 -0.05 2.06 1.38
N PRO A 180 0.14 3.39 1.41
CA PRO A 180 1.33 4.00 0.84
C PRO A 180 2.55 3.83 1.74
N THR A 181 3.71 3.57 1.11
CA THR A 181 5.01 3.60 1.76
C THR A 181 6.00 4.42 0.93
N PHE A 182 6.63 5.40 1.57
CA PHE A 182 7.65 6.23 0.96
C PHE A 182 9.04 5.59 1.12
N LEU A 183 9.66 5.20 0.01
CA LEU A 183 10.95 4.48 0.00
C LEU A 183 11.98 5.18 -0.90
N PRO A 184 12.34 6.45 -0.64
CA PRO A 184 13.38 7.12 -1.43
C PRO A 184 14.77 6.49 -1.21
N ALA A 185 14.98 5.83 -0.07
CA ALA A 185 16.20 5.08 0.25
C ALA A 185 16.15 3.64 -0.30
N HIS A 186 15.74 3.46 -1.56
CA HIS A 186 15.73 2.16 -2.23
C HIS A 186 17.11 1.79 -2.80
N ALA A 187 17.80 2.76 -3.37
CA ALA A 187 19.18 2.66 -3.83
C ALA A 187 19.83 4.03 -3.85
N VAL A 188 21.16 4.08 -3.94
CA VAL A 188 21.89 5.33 -4.14
C VAL A 188 21.90 5.66 -5.64
N PRO A 189 21.30 6.79 -6.05
CA PRO A 189 21.25 7.16 -7.47
C PRO A 189 22.65 7.51 -8.01
N PRO A 190 22.90 7.35 -9.32
CA PRO A 190 24.23 7.51 -9.91
C PRO A 190 24.88 8.87 -9.64
N GLU A 191 24.08 9.94 -9.53
CA GLU A 191 24.52 11.30 -9.25
C GLU A 191 25.14 11.46 -7.85
N PHE A 192 24.88 10.50 -6.94
CA PHE A 192 25.40 10.47 -5.57
C PHE A 192 26.37 9.30 -5.32
N LYS A 193 26.88 8.66 -6.38
CA LYS A 193 27.85 7.56 -6.25
C LYS A 193 29.09 8.03 -5.47
N GLY A 194 29.43 7.31 -4.41
CA GLY A 194 30.55 7.66 -3.51
C GLY A 194 30.24 8.82 -2.55
N ASN A 195 28.99 9.29 -2.51
CA ASN A 195 28.55 10.36 -1.62
C ASN A 195 27.14 10.09 -1.05
N THR A 196 26.93 8.87 -0.54
CA THR A 196 25.65 8.40 0.01
C THR A 196 25.11 9.33 1.10
N ASP A 197 25.97 9.92 1.94
CA ASP A 197 25.52 10.83 3.00
C ASP A 197 24.82 12.09 2.47
N LYS A 198 25.26 12.63 1.33
CA LYS A 198 24.56 13.75 0.69
C LYS A 198 23.20 13.32 0.14
N TYR A 199 23.06 12.08 -0.31
CA TYR A 199 21.76 11.55 -0.75
C TYR A 199 20.82 11.39 0.44
N VAL A 200 21.33 10.87 1.57
CA VAL A 200 20.59 10.78 2.84
C VAL A 200 20.18 12.18 3.32
N ASP A 201 21.05 13.19 3.20
CA ASP A 201 20.69 14.57 3.53
C ASP A 201 19.56 15.10 2.64
N LEU A 202 19.57 14.81 1.34
CA LEU A 202 18.48 15.16 0.44
C LEU A 202 17.16 14.48 0.85
N ILE A 203 17.21 13.18 1.18
CA ILE A 203 16.05 12.44 1.68
C ILE A 203 15.48 13.12 2.93
N CYS A 204 16.32 13.35 3.93
CA CYS A 204 15.90 13.85 5.23
C CYS A 204 15.41 15.30 5.19
N ARG A 205 16.12 16.18 4.47
CA ARG A 205 15.85 17.63 4.49
C ARG A 205 14.79 18.06 3.49
N GLU A 206 14.57 17.28 2.44
CA GLU A 206 13.67 17.66 1.35
C GLU A 206 12.59 16.61 1.08
N MET A 207 12.98 15.37 0.75
CA MET A 207 12.02 14.39 0.25
C MET A 207 10.98 14.01 1.30
N LEU A 208 11.41 13.72 2.53
CA LEU A 208 10.50 13.38 3.63
C LEU A 208 9.54 14.54 3.96
N VAL A 209 10.06 15.77 4.00
CA VAL A 209 9.27 16.98 4.31
C VAL A 209 8.18 17.20 3.26
N LYS A 210 8.51 17.04 1.98
CA LYS A 210 7.55 17.18 0.89
C LYS A 210 6.55 16.02 0.84
N ALA A 211 7.00 14.78 1.09
CA ALA A 211 6.14 13.60 1.08
C ALA A 211 5.06 13.68 2.17
N ILE A 212 5.42 14.05 3.40
CA ILE A 212 4.43 14.20 4.48
C ILE A 212 3.46 15.37 4.21
N GLY A 213 3.95 16.46 3.62
CA GLY A 213 3.10 17.58 3.21
C GLY A 213 2.08 17.16 2.15
N LEU A 214 2.52 16.41 1.13
CA LEU A 214 1.65 15.89 0.08
C LEU A 214 0.61 14.89 0.64
N PHE A 215 1.01 14.01 1.55
CA PHE A 215 0.10 13.06 2.19
C PHE A 215 -0.99 13.76 3.03
N LYS A 216 -0.62 14.82 3.77
CA LYS A 216 -1.61 15.62 4.53
C LYS A 216 -2.65 16.27 3.61
N ILE A 217 -2.21 16.84 2.49
CA ILE A 217 -3.12 17.41 1.47
C ILE A 217 -4.02 16.33 0.88
N TYR A 218 -3.45 15.17 0.55
CA TYR A 218 -4.21 14.02 0.07
C TYR A 218 -5.34 13.62 1.03
N LYS A 219 -5.03 13.50 2.33
CA LYS A 219 -5.99 13.08 3.34
C LYS A 219 -7.08 14.11 3.62
N ILE A 220 -6.76 15.42 3.62
CA ILE A 220 -7.78 16.48 3.72
C ILE A 220 -8.82 16.30 2.59
N ASN A 221 -8.34 16.17 1.35
CA ASN A 221 -9.23 16.03 0.19
C ASN A 221 -9.97 14.68 0.16
N PHE A 222 -9.40 13.62 0.72
CA PHE A 222 -10.01 12.29 0.72
C PHE A 222 -11.16 12.20 1.73
N ASP A 223 -10.99 12.76 2.94
CA ASP A 223 -12.03 12.72 3.98
C ASP A 223 -13.25 13.57 3.60
N GLU A 224 -13.06 14.67 2.87
CA GLU A 224 -14.15 15.47 2.28
C GLU A 224 -14.99 14.69 1.25
N THR A 225 -14.43 13.63 0.64
CA THR A 225 -15.12 12.80 -0.36
C THR A 225 -15.76 11.53 0.21
N ARG A 226 -15.55 11.23 1.49
CA ARG A 226 -16.17 10.06 2.15
C ARG A 226 -17.55 10.46 2.66
N PRO A 227 -18.63 9.73 2.33
CA PRO A 227 -19.97 10.09 2.77
C PRO A 227 -20.16 9.72 4.26
N GLU A 228 -19.61 10.55 5.15
CA GLU A 228 -20.03 10.62 6.56
C GLU A 228 -20.25 12.09 6.94
N ASN A 229 -21.47 12.57 6.68
CA ASN A 229 -22.07 13.78 7.29
C ASN A 229 -21.21 15.05 7.39
N VAL A 230 -20.96 15.77 6.29
CA VAL A 230 -20.64 17.21 6.37
C VAL A 230 -21.31 18.00 5.23
N GLU A 231 -22.07 19.03 5.59
CA GLU A 231 -22.68 19.99 4.69
C GLU A 231 -21.63 20.80 3.90
N ASN A 232 -21.86 20.88 2.58
CA ASN A 232 -21.10 21.67 1.61
C ASN A 232 -20.86 23.12 2.03
N LYS A 233 -19.60 23.58 1.92
CA LYS A 233 -19.26 24.92 1.40
C LYS A 233 -17.97 24.87 0.57
N THR A 234 -18.15 24.93 -0.75
CA THR A 234 -17.10 25.09 -1.75
C THR A 234 -16.35 26.41 -1.61
N GLY A 235 -15.03 26.39 -1.81
CA GLY A 235 -14.24 27.53 -2.27
C GLY A 235 -12.86 27.67 -1.63
N VAL A 236 -11.82 27.05 -2.19
CA VAL A 236 -10.44 27.36 -1.81
C VAL A 236 -9.50 27.41 -3.02
N THR A 237 -8.91 28.58 -3.21
CA THR A 237 -7.77 28.91 -4.08
C THR A 237 -6.44 28.44 -3.48
N PHE A 238 -5.51 28.02 -4.36
CA PHE A 238 -4.15 27.60 -4.02
C PHE A 238 -3.38 28.63 -3.17
N GLY A 239 -3.22 28.33 -1.88
CA GLY A 239 -2.31 29.01 -0.96
C GLY A 239 -1.55 27.98 -0.14
N PHE A 240 -0.27 28.24 0.12
CA PHE A 240 0.54 27.42 1.03
C PHE A 240 -0.10 27.48 2.43
N TYR A 241 -0.75 26.40 2.86
CA TYR A 241 -1.25 26.27 4.22
C TYR A 241 -0.09 26.18 5.20
N ASP A 242 -0.17 26.93 6.29
CA ASP A 242 0.68 26.77 7.46
C ASP A 242 0.15 25.55 8.26
N ILE A 243 0.87 24.43 8.20
CA ILE A 243 0.45 23.11 8.69
C ILE A 243 0.92 22.87 10.15
N SER A 244 1.21 23.94 10.89
CA SER A 244 1.93 23.86 12.18
C SER A 244 1.06 23.61 13.43
N GLU A 245 -0.28 23.62 13.36
CA GLU A 245 -1.13 23.64 14.57
C GLU A 245 -2.14 22.49 14.77
N SER A 246 -2.28 21.52 13.87
CA SER A 246 -3.27 20.43 14.06
C SER A 246 -2.65 19.12 14.59
N ASP A 247 -3.29 18.52 15.60
CA ASP A 247 -2.94 17.23 16.20
C ASP A 247 -3.30 16.08 15.23
N TRP A 248 -2.38 15.78 14.31
CA TRP A 248 -2.53 14.74 13.28
C TRP A 248 -2.47 13.30 13.83
N SER A 249 -2.16 13.10 15.12
CA SER A 249 -1.89 11.78 15.69
C SER A 249 -3.07 10.81 15.56
N SER A 250 -4.31 11.31 15.67
CA SER A 250 -5.54 10.52 15.54
C SER A 250 -5.90 10.16 14.09
N ILE A 251 -5.52 11.01 13.12
CA ILE A 251 -5.75 10.81 11.68
C ILE A 251 -4.74 9.80 11.11
N LEU A 252 -3.47 9.91 11.51
CA LEU A 252 -2.40 8.98 11.13
C LEU A 252 -2.62 7.58 11.71
N GLN A 253 -3.26 7.46 12.88
CA GLN A 253 -3.66 6.16 13.43
C GLN A 253 -4.72 5.42 12.60
N LYS A 254 -5.55 6.14 11.83
CA LYS A 254 -6.58 5.55 10.98
C LYS A 254 -6.11 5.24 9.56
N ASN A 255 -5.05 5.91 9.08
CA ASN A 255 -4.50 5.74 7.74
C ASN A 255 -2.97 5.83 7.78
N PRO A 256 -2.27 4.68 7.84
CA PRO A 256 -0.82 4.70 7.98
C PRO A 256 -0.14 5.18 6.70
N PHE A 257 0.94 5.96 6.86
CA PHE A 257 1.85 6.34 5.78
C PHE A 257 3.28 6.03 6.20
N PHE A 258 3.82 4.93 5.70
CA PHE A 258 5.09 4.43 6.19
C PHE A 258 6.28 5.05 5.47
N VAL A 259 7.45 5.01 6.12
CA VAL A 259 8.75 5.24 5.49
C VAL A 259 9.57 3.98 5.63
N ASP A 260 10.25 3.61 4.54
CA ASP A 260 11.07 2.41 4.47
C ASP A 260 12.50 2.75 4.01
N VAL A 261 13.44 1.86 4.30
CA VAL A 261 14.85 1.96 3.89
C VAL A 261 15.31 0.58 3.43
N PHE A 262 15.92 0.51 2.25
CA PHE A 262 16.42 -0.75 1.71
C PHE A 262 17.73 -1.17 2.41
N CYS A 263 17.65 -2.24 3.20
CA CYS A 263 18.73 -2.69 4.10
C CYS A 263 19.65 -3.78 3.50
N GLU A 264 20.02 -3.67 2.23
CA GLU A 264 20.96 -4.60 1.58
C GLU A 264 22.43 -4.16 1.79
N LYS A 265 23.35 -5.13 1.79
CA LYS A 265 24.79 -4.83 1.90
C LYS A 265 25.22 -3.85 0.80
N ASN A 266 25.94 -2.79 1.21
CA ASN A 266 26.46 -1.72 0.36
C ASN A 266 25.43 -0.73 -0.22
N ALA A 267 24.17 -0.77 0.21
CA ALA A 267 23.18 0.27 -0.14
C ALA A 267 23.23 1.43 0.86
N PHE A 268 22.76 1.18 2.09
CA PHE A 268 22.75 2.13 3.21
C PHE A 268 23.28 1.44 4.46
N ASP A 269 24.14 2.12 5.23
CA ASP A 269 24.58 1.60 6.51
C ASP A 269 23.53 1.84 7.63
N LEU A 270 23.80 1.31 8.82
CA LEU A 270 22.91 1.43 9.96
C LEU A 270 22.70 2.88 10.41
N GLU A 271 23.73 3.72 10.32
CA GLU A 271 23.67 5.11 10.75
C GLU A 271 22.85 5.95 9.77
N GLN A 272 23.05 5.74 8.48
CA GLN A 272 22.27 6.32 7.38
C GLN A 272 20.80 5.91 7.47
N SER A 273 20.53 4.63 7.69
CA SER A 273 19.17 4.11 7.86
C SER A 273 18.49 4.73 9.08
N ARG A 274 19.20 4.83 10.22
CA ARG A 274 18.71 5.49 11.43
C ARG A 274 18.40 6.96 11.20
N ARG A 275 19.25 7.70 10.47
CA ARG A 275 19.01 9.11 10.14
C ARG A 275 17.70 9.29 9.38
N VAL A 276 17.41 8.46 8.38
CA VAL A 276 16.15 8.52 7.61
C VAL A 276 14.95 8.23 8.51
N LEU A 277 14.97 7.10 9.23
CA LEU A 277 13.83 6.65 10.04
C LEU A 277 13.54 7.57 11.24
N GLU A 278 14.58 8.06 11.94
CA GLU A 278 14.39 9.03 13.04
C GLU A 278 13.92 10.39 12.54
N THR A 279 14.32 10.80 11.32
CA THR A 279 13.79 12.03 10.72
C THR A 279 12.33 11.86 10.33
N ALA A 280 11.96 10.73 9.72
CA ALA A 280 10.57 10.41 9.39
C ALA A 280 9.70 10.40 10.66
N LYS A 281 10.14 9.73 11.72
CA LYS A 281 9.45 9.72 13.01
C LYS A 281 9.23 11.13 13.59
N LYS A 282 10.22 12.02 13.49
CA LYS A 282 10.09 13.42 13.94
C LYS A 282 9.10 14.23 13.10
N LEU A 283 8.91 13.87 11.83
CA LEU A 283 7.97 14.52 10.92
C LEU A 283 6.53 14.00 11.08
N GLY A 284 6.32 12.94 11.85
CA GLY A 284 5.02 12.34 12.10
C GLY A 284 4.56 11.38 10.99
N PHE A 285 5.50 10.68 10.36
CA PHE A 285 5.17 9.45 9.65
C PHE A 285 4.82 8.32 10.64
#